data_AF-A0AAN8INY0-F1
#
_entry.id   AF-A0AAN8INY0-F1
#
_cell.length_a   1.000
_cell.length_b   1.000
_cell.length_c   1.000
_cell.angle_alpha   90.00
_cell.angle_beta   90.00
_cell.angle_gamma   90.00
#
_symmetry.space_group_name_H-M   'P 1'
#
loop_
_entity.id
_entity.type
_entity.pdbx_description
1 polymer ?
#
loop_
_entity_poly.entity_id
_entity_poly.type
_entity_poly.pdbx_seq_one_letter_code
_entity_poly.pdbx_strand_id
1 'polypeptide(L)'
;MSKCHDQQKVLDACIEEKLQITRPKMGYFSKLHVYDSKHPAPEPKVRDYKAEAAKVLKELPEDYHLRKDYRKYNDWRYNICES
;
A
#
# COMPACT_ATOMS: atom_id res chain seq x y z
N MET A 1 -15.92 28.78 -10.36
CA MET A 1 -16.23 29.13 -8.96
C MET A 1 -17.15 28.06 -8.40
N SER A 2 -16.91 27.57 -7.18
CA SER A 2 -17.79 26.57 -6.58
C SER A 2 -19.14 27.22 -6.24
N LYS A 3 -20.25 26.50 -6.49
CA LYS A 3 -21.61 27.06 -6.44
C LYS A 3 -22.19 27.17 -5.02
N CYS A 4 -21.48 26.69 -3.99
CA CYS A 4 -22.06 26.43 -2.67
C CYS A 4 -21.36 27.13 -1.49
N HIS A 5 -20.51 28.14 -1.74
CA HIS A 5 -19.77 28.82 -0.67
C HIS A 5 -20.66 29.52 0.37
N ASP A 6 -21.76 30.14 -0.07
CA ASP A 6 -22.66 30.88 0.84
C ASP A 6 -23.39 29.92 1.79
N GLN A 7 -23.88 28.80 1.26
CA GLN A 7 -24.53 27.75 2.06
C GLN A 7 -23.54 27.09 3.02
N GLN A 8 -22.30 26.87 2.57
CA GLN A 8 -21.24 26.32 3.41
C GLN A 8 -20.94 27.22 4.62
N LYS A 9 -20.89 28.53 4.42
CA LYS A 9 -20.65 29.49 5.52
C LYS A 9 -21.73 29.42 6.60
N VAL A 10 -23.00 29.33 6.20
CA VAL A 10 -24.13 29.24 7.15
C VAL A 10 -24.10 27.92 7.93
N LEU A 11 -23.77 26.82 7.25
CA LEU A 11 -23.67 25.51 7.89
C LEU A 11 -22.49 25.44 8.87
N ASP A 12 -21.31 25.89 8.45
CA ASP A 12 -20.10 25.90 9.28
C ASP A 12 -20.34 26.70 10.57
N ALA A 13 -20.98 27.88 10.49
CA ALA A 13 -21.33 28.68 11.67
C ALA A 13 -22.29 27.96 12.63
N CYS A 14 -23.35 27.33 12.09
CA CYS A 14 -24.32 26.58 12.91
C CYS A 14 -23.68 25.40 13.65
N ILE A 15 -22.74 24.69 13.01
CA ILE A 15 -22.02 23.56 13.61
C ILE A 15 -21.05 24.05 14.69
N GLU A 16 -20.34 25.14 14.44
CA GLU A 16 -19.43 25.73 15.44
C GLU A 16 -20.19 26.19 16.69
N GLU A 17 -21.35 26.83 16.52
CA GLU A 17 -22.17 27.31 17.64
C GLU A 17 -22.80 26.17 18.45
N LYS A 18 -23.35 25.14 17.80
CA LYS A 18 -24.15 24.10 18.48
C LYS A 18 -23.34 22.88 18.92
N LEU A 19 -22.29 22.54 18.18
CA LEU A 19 -21.50 21.33 18.39
C LEU A 19 -20.06 21.62 18.77
N GLN A 20 -19.62 22.90 18.72
CA GLN A 20 -18.24 23.30 19.01
C GLN A 20 -17.21 22.60 18.12
N ILE A 21 -17.62 22.18 16.91
CA ILE A 21 -16.75 21.53 15.93
C ILE A 21 -16.34 22.56 14.90
N THR A 22 -15.05 22.88 14.85
CA THR A 22 -14.49 23.80 13.87
C THR A 22 -14.13 23.09 12.57
N ARG A 23 -14.34 23.76 11.42
CA ARG A 23 -13.94 23.22 10.13
C ARG A 23 -12.41 23.03 10.04
N PRO A 24 -11.90 21.83 9.70
CA PRO A 24 -10.47 21.61 9.55
C PRO A 24 -9.86 22.45 8.41
N LYS A 25 -8.62 22.90 8.61
CA LYS A 25 -7.88 23.66 7.60
C LYS A 25 -7.65 22.82 6.33
N MET A 26 -7.48 23.52 5.21
CA MET A 26 -7.11 22.88 3.95
C MET A 26 -5.88 21.99 4.13
N GLY A 27 -5.95 20.76 3.61
CA GLY A 27 -4.89 19.76 3.75
C GLY A 27 -4.90 18.95 5.03
N TYR A 28 -5.78 19.23 6.01
CA TYR A 28 -5.93 18.39 7.20
C TYR A 28 -6.20 16.92 6.84
N PHE A 29 -7.11 16.69 5.90
CA PHE A 29 -7.47 15.34 5.42
C PHE A 29 -6.45 14.72 4.48
N SER A 30 -5.52 15.52 3.93
CA SER A 30 -4.46 15.03 3.05
C SER A 30 -3.23 14.56 3.84
N LYS A 31 -3.16 14.86 5.14
CA LYS A 31 -2.08 14.40 6.01
C LYS A 31 -2.31 12.96 6.44
N LEU A 32 -1.22 12.20 6.55
CA LEU A 32 -1.21 10.88 7.16
C LEU A 32 -1.53 11.01 8.65
N HIS A 33 -2.61 10.37 9.08
CA HIS A 33 -2.99 10.27 10.49
C HIS A 33 -2.60 8.89 11.00
N VAL A 34 -1.84 8.85 12.11
CA VAL A 34 -1.50 7.60 12.79
C VAL A 34 -2.59 7.33 13.82
N TYR A 35 -3.16 6.12 13.80
CA TYR A 35 -4.19 5.69 14.75
C TYR A 35 -3.68 4.49 15.54
N ASP A 36 -3.73 4.59 16.87
CA ASP A 36 -3.37 3.50 17.76
C ASP A 36 -4.55 2.54 17.91
N SER A 37 -4.46 1.38 17.24
CA SER A 37 -5.45 0.33 17.39
C SER A 37 -5.22 -0.46 18.68
N LYS A 38 -6.32 -0.81 19.38
CA LYS A 38 -6.27 -1.78 20.49
C LYS A 38 -5.88 -3.18 20.04
N HIS A 39 -6.14 -3.50 18.77
CA HIS A 39 -5.84 -4.80 18.19
C HIS A 39 -4.36 -4.87 17.79
N PRO A 40 -3.73 -6.05 17.95
CA PRO A 40 -2.38 -6.26 17.48
C PRO A 40 -2.31 -6.14 15.95
N ALA A 41 -1.13 -5.80 15.45
CA ALA A 41 -0.88 -5.77 14.01
C ALA A 41 -1.17 -7.15 13.39
N PRO A 42 -1.79 -7.20 12.20
CA PRO A 42 -2.04 -8.46 11.52
C PRO A 42 -0.73 -9.18 11.22
N GLU A 43 -0.72 -10.50 11.34
CA GLU A 43 0.45 -11.31 11.02
C GLU A 43 0.79 -11.19 9.53
N PRO A 44 2.06 -10.92 9.18
CA PRO A 44 2.46 -10.83 7.78
C PRO A 44 2.37 -12.22 7.13
N LYS A 45 1.55 -12.34 6.09
CA LYS A 45 1.50 -13.56 5.26
C LYS A 45 2.71 -13.59 4.33
N VAL A 46 3.83 -14.13 4.81
CA VAL A 46 5.02 -14.36 3.98
C VAL A 46 4.85 -15.70 3.26
N ARG A 47 4.77 -15.69 1.93
CA ARG A 47 4.79 -16.91 1.13
C ARG A 47 6.21 -17.46 1.09
N ASP A 48 6.37 -18.76 1.33
CA ASP A 48 7.65 -19.43 1.15
C ASP A 48 7.84 -19.79 -0.33
N TYR A 49 8.43 -18.86 -1.08
CA TYR A 49 8.73 -19.03 -2.49
C TYR A 49 9.66 -20.22 -2.79
N LYS A 50 10.51 -20.63 -1.83
CA LYS A 50 11.41 -21.78 -2.04
C LYS A 50 10.65 -23.09 -1.99
N ALA A 51 9.72 -23.22 -1.04
CA ALA A 51 8.87 -24.39 -0.92
C ALA A 51 7.92 -24.53 -2.12
N GLU A 52 7.40 -23.41 -2.64
CA GLU A 52 6.59 -23.40 -3.86
C GLU A 52 7.41 -23.76 -5.11
N ALA A 53 8.60 -23.16 -5.28
CA ALA A 53 9.50 -23.47 -6.40
C ALA A 53 9.92 -24.96 -6.39
N ALA A 54 10.21 -25.53 -5.22
CA ALA A 54 10.58 -26.94 -5.10
C ALA A 54 9.47 -27.91 -5.54
N LYS A 55 8.19 -27.53 -5.46
CA LYS A 55 7.08 -28.33 -5.99
C LYS A 55 7.05 -28.25 -7.52
N VAL A 56 7.13 -27.03 -8.05
CA VAL A 56 7.15 -26.77 -9.50
C VAL A 56 8.33 -27.51 -10.17
N LEU A 57 9.51 -27.48 -9.55
CA LEU A 57 10.69 -28.18 -10.05
C LEU A 57 10.56 -29.71 -10.05
N LYS A 58 9.74 -30.28 -9.17
CA LYS A 58 9.47 -31.73 -9.14
C LYS A 58 8.51 -32.18 -10.22
N GLU A 59 7.58 -31.31 -10.64
CA GLU A 59 6.61 -31.59 -11.70
C GLU A 59 7.24 -31.50 -13.10
N LEU A 60 8.37 -30.80 -13.23
CA LEU A 60 9.05 -30.61 -14.51
C LEU A 60 9.85 -31.86 -14.94
N PRO A 61 9.82 -32.23 -16.23
CA PRO A 61 10.66 -33.29 -16.79
C PRO A 61 12.16 -33.06 -16.53
N GLU A 62 12.95 -34.13 -16.48
CA GLU A 62 14.39 -34.06 -16.17
C GLU A 62 15.20 -33.26 -17.19
N ASP A 63 14.77 -33.28 -18.46
CA ASP A 63 15.42 -32.57 -19.58
C ASP A 63 14.82 -31.17 -19.85
N TYR A 64 14.11 -30.60 -18.88
CA TYR A 64 13.54 -29.27 -19.05
C TYR A 64 14.61 -28.19 -18.80
N HIS A 65 14.83 -27.33 -19.81
CA HIS A 65 15.84 -26.26 -19.83
C HIS A 65 15.76 -25.25 -18.68
N LEU A 66 14.65 -25.21 -17.91
CA LEU A 66 14.44 -24.34 -16.74
C LEU A 66 14.49 -25.10 -15.40
N ARG A 67 14.86 -26.38 -15.37
CA ARG A 67 14.95 -27.18 -14.12
C ARG A 67 16.07 -26.73 -13.17
N LYS A 68 17.09 -26.04 -13.71
CA LYS A 68 18.16 -25.46 -12.89
C LYS A 68 17.82 -23.99 -12.67
N ASP A 69 17.58 -23.61 -11.42
CA ASP A 69 17.29 -22.23 -11.00
C ASP A 69 18.49 -21.31 -11.25
N TYR A 70 18.66 -20.81 -12.47
CA TYR A 70 19.53 -19.69 -12.75
C TYR A 70 18.72 -18.50 -13.23
N ARG A 71 18.09 -17.85 -12.26
CA ARG A 71 18.16 -16.40 -12.21
C ARG A 71 18.77 -16.04 -10.88
N LYS A 72 20.09 -15.81 -10.85
CA LYS A 72 20.74 -15.25 -9.66
C LYS A 72 19.99 -13.97 -9.34
N TYR A 73 19.38 -13.87 -8.16
CA TYR A 73 18.63 -12.70 -7.74
C TYR A 73 19.47 -11.40 -7.75
N ASN A 74 20.80 -11.48 -7.90
CA ASN A 74 21.67 -10.32 -8.08
C ASN A 74 21.95 -9.93 -9.54
N ASP A 75 21.61 -10.75 -10.55
CA ASP A 75 21.89 -10.41 -11.96
C ASP A 75 20.95 -9.33 -12.53
N TRP A 76 19.75 -9.16 -11.98
CA TRP A 76 18.84 -8.09 -12.47
C TRP A 76 19.33 -6.68 -12.13
N ARG A 77 20.21 -6.53 -11.13
CA ARG A 77 20.79 -5.24 -10.74
C ARG A 77 21.87 -4.75 -11.70
N TYR A 78 22.49 -5.63 -12.49
CA TYR A 78 23.57 -5.27 -13.41
C TYR A 78 23.09 -4.81 -14.80
N ASN A 79 21.83 -5.09 -15.18
CA ASN A 79 21.33 -4.75 -16.52
C ASN A 79 20.58 -3.40 -16.61
N ILE A 80 20.54 -2.61 -15.53
CA ILE A 80 19.88 -1.28 -15.54
C ILE A 80 20.88 -0.15 -15.82
N CYS A 81 22.18 -0.43 -15.72
CA CYS A 81 23.24 0.56 -15.95
C CYS A 81 24.29 0.04 -16.94
N GLU A 82 23.93 -0.18 -18.21
CA GLU A 82 24.89 -0.09 -19.32
C GLU A 82 24.12 0.04 -20.66
N SER A 83 24.17 1.27 -21.21
CA SER A 83 23.74 1.74 -22.55
C SER A 83 22.26 1.76 -22.91
#